data_AF-A0A401NG68-F1
#
_entry.id   AF-A0A401NG68-F1
#
_cell.length_a   1.000
_cell.length_b   1.000
_cell.length_c   1.000
_cell.angle_alpha   90.00
_cell.angle_beta   90.00
_cell.angle_gamma   90.00
#
_symmetry.space_group_name_H-M   'P 1'
#
loop_
_entity.id
_entity.type
_entity.pdbx_description
1 polymer ?
#
loop_
_entity_poly.entity_id
_entity_poly.type
_entity_poly.pdbx_seq_one_letter_code
_entity_poly.pdbx_strand_id
1 'polypeptide(L)' 'MNKSGKLYSKRNCNEDCNFRELIEENNYNTYASAKWTHNGQKMFVALNQKGMTIRGKRTKKESKSSHFLPMAVS' A
#
# COMPACT_ATOMS: atom_id res chain seq x y z
N MET A 1 -7.14 0.25 -3.38
CA MET A 1 -7.17 1.53 -2.65
C MET A 1 -7.92 2.56 -3.48
N ASN A 2 -8.87 3.29 -2.90
CA ASN A 2 -9.58 4.35 -3.63
C ASN A 2 -8.84 5.71 -3.56
N LYS A 3 -9.36 6.71 -4.28
CA LYS A 3 -8.84 8.10 -4.29
C LYS A 3 -8.71 8.73 -2.89
N SER A 4 -9.53 8.33 -1.92
CA SER A 4 -9.42 8.87 -0.54
C SER A 4 -8.33 8.18 0.30
N GLY A 5 -7.65 7.18 -0.26
CA GLY A 5 -6.62 6.40 0.41
C GLY A 5 -7.17 5.25 1.26
N LYS A 6 -8.44 4.89 1.14
CA LYS A 6 -9.02 3.75 1.88
C LYS A 6 -8.68 2.43 1.17
N LEU A 7 -8.16 1.46 1.92
CA LEU A 7 -8.08 0.06 1.49
C LEU A 7 -9.44 -0.60 1.69
N TYR A 8 -9.86 -1.40 0.73
CA TYR A 8 -11.16 -2.06 0.73
C TYR A 8 -11.12 -3.28 -0.20
N SER A 9 -12.00 -4.24 0.07
CA SER A 9 -12.22 -5.39 -0.79
C SER A 9 -13.08 -5.02 -1.99
N LYS A 10 -12.74 -5.54 -3.16
CA LYS A 10 -13.50 -5.33 -4.38
C LYS A 10 -13.60 -6.63 -5.17
N ARG A 11 -14.80 -6.97 -5.62
CA ARG A 11 -15.06 -8.20 -6.40
C ARG A 11 -14.49 -8.10 -7.82
N ASN A 12 -14.77 -6.98 -8.50
CA ASN A 12 -14.30 -6.74 -9.86
C ASN A 12 -13.22 -5.66 -9.84
N CYS A 13 -12.01 -6.01 -10.25
CA CYS A 13 -10.90 -5.08 -10.20
C CYS A 13 -11.01 -3.96 -11.22
N ASN A 14 -10.56 -2.78 -10.80
CA ASN A 14 -10.34 -1.62 -11.64
C ASN A 14 -9.01 -0.97 -11.24
N GLU A 15 -8.77 0.28 -11.63
CA GLU A 15 -7.51 0.97 -11.34
C GLU A 15 -7.19 1.11 -9.85
N ASP A 16 -8.18 1.00 -8.95
CA ASP A 16 -7.96 0.98 -7.50
C ASP A 16 -7.18 -0.27 -7.04
N CYS A 17 -7.21 -1.35 -7.81
CA CYS A 17 -6.52 -2.60 -7.51
C CYS A 17 -5.05 -2.60 -7.91
N ASN A 18 -4.63 -1.65 -8.74
CA ASN A 18 -3.29 -1.67 -9.30
C ASN A 18 -2.32 -1.03 -8.30
N PHE A 19 -1.30 -1.80 -7.90
CA PHE A 19 -0.23 -1.35 -7.03
C PHE A 19 1.12 -1.52 -7.72
N ARG A 20 2.01 -0.55 -7.50
CA ARG A 20 3.42 -0.63 -7.89
C ARG A 20 4.20 -1.23 -6.74
N GLU A 21 4.75 -2.41 -6.98
CA GLU A 21 5.68 -3.07 -6.08
C GLU A 21 7.09 -2.49 -6.27
N LEU A 22 7.78 -2.25 -5.15
CA LEU A 22 9.21 -1.91 -5.12
C LEU A 22 9.86 -2.67 -3.97
N ILE A 23 11.01 -3.28 -4.24
CA ILE A 23 11.89 -3.84 -3.22
C ILE A 23 12.71 -2.68 -2.64
N GLU A 24 12.63 -2.48 -1.34
CA GLU A 24 13.37 -1.44 -0.63
C GLU A 24 14.76 -1.94 -0.20
N GLU A 25 15.63 -1.01 0.19
CA GLU A 25 17.02 -1.30 0.61
C GLU A 25 17.12 -2.28 1.79
N ASN A 26 16.06 -2.40 2.59
CA ASN A 26 15.98 -3.35 3.70
C ASN A 26 15.40 -4.73 3.31
N ASN A 27 15.24 -5.00 2.00
CA ASN A 27 14.67 -6.22 1.42
C ASN A 27 13.19 -6.47 1.73
N TYR A 28 12.45 -5.44 2.15
CA TYR A 28 10.99 -5.49 2.23
C TYR A 28 10.36 -4.83 1.01
N ASN A 29 9.15 -5.23 0.66
CA ASN A 29 8.41 -4.65 -0.44
C ASN A 29 7.50 -3.52 0.05
N THR A 30 7.37 -2.47 -0.75
CA THR A 30 6.29 -1.48 -0.64
C THR A 30 5.31 -1.63 -1.79
N TYR A 31 4.03 -1.32 -1.53
CA TYR A 31 2.98 -1.35 -2.54
C TYR A 31 2.30 0.01 -2.63
N ALA A 32 2.70 0.84 -3.58
CA ALA A 32 2.10 2.15 -3.82
C ALA A 32 0.89 2.05 -4.75
N SER A 33 -0.18 2.83 -4.54
CA SER A 33 -1.25 2.95 -5.54
C SER A 33 -0.66 3.38 -6.89
N ALA A 34 -1.01 2.66 -7.95
CA ALA A 34 -0.54 2.99 -9.30
C ALA A 34 -1.21 4.27 -9.84
N LYS A 35 -2.47 4.53 -9.45
CA LYS A 35 -3.29 5.65 -9.92
C LYS A 35 -3.36 6.82 -8.94
N TRP A 36 -3.50 6.55 -7.65
CA TRP A 36 -3.89 7.57 -6.68
C TRP A 36 -2.71 8.13 -5.88
N THR A 37 -2.60 9.45 -5.88
CA THR A 37 -1.66 10.22 -5.05
C THR A 37 -2.39 11.17 -4.12
N HIS A 38 -1.71 11.65 -3.09
CA HIS A 38 -2.21 12.70 -2.20
C HIS A 38 -1.23 13.88 -2.21
N ASN A 39 -1.65 15.02 -2.75
CA ASN A 39 -0.80 16.21 -2.90
C ASN A 39 0.54 15.89 -3.59
N GLY A 40 0.50 15.11 -4.67
CA GLY A 40 1.68 14.63 -5.40
C GLY A 40 2.44 13.48 -4.74
N GLN A 41 2.16 13.16 -3.47
CA GLN A 41 2.82 12.06 -2.76
C GLN A 41 2.15 10.71 -3.05
N LYS A 42 2.97 9.66 -3.19
CA LYS A 42 2.50 8.29 -3.31
C LYS A 42 1.75 7.87 -2.05
N MET A 43 0.71 7.05 -2.22
CA MET A 43 -0.02 6.42 -1.13
C MET A 43 0.28 4.92 -1.12
N PHE A 44 0.54 4.34 0.05
CA PHE A 44 0.99 2.97 0.20
C PHE A 44 -0.05 2.11 0.90
N VAL A 45 -0.10 0.83 0.55
CA VAL A 45 -0.71 -0.19 1.42
C VAL A 45 0.07 -0.16 2.74
N ALA A 46 -0.63 -0.11 3.87
CA ALA A 46 0.01 -0.09 5.17
C ALA A 46 -0.93 -0.60 6.26
N LEU A 47 -0.34 -1.28 7.25
CA LEU A 47 -1.02 -1.76 8.46
C LEU A 47 -0.36 -1.15 9.70
N ASN A 48 -1.15 -0.82 10.71
CA ASN A 48 -0.59 -0.45 12.00
C ASN A 48 -0.20 -1.70 12.81
N GLN A 49 0.41 -1.49 13.98
CA GLN A 49 0.85 -2.59 14.87
C GLN A 49 -0.28 -3.52 15.35
N LYS A 50 -1.54 -3.08 15.26
CA LYS A 50 -2.74 -3.89 15.59
C LYS A 50 -3.32 -4.61 14.38
N GLY A 51 -2.62 -4.61 13.23
CA GLY A 51 -3.08 -5.21 11.98
C GLY A 51 -4.18 -4.43 11.26
N MET A 52 -4.53 -3.22 11.72
CA MET A 52 -5.57 -2.41 11.08
C MET A 52 -5.00 -1.56 9.94
N THR A 53 -5.77 -1.41 8.86
CA THR A 53 -5.37 -0.63 7.70
C THR A 53 -5.18 0.86 8.03
N ILE A 54 -4.10 1.45 7.50
CA ILE A 54 -3.84 2.89 7.56
C ILE A 54 -4.36 3.53 6.27
N ARG A 55 -4.96 4.72 6.37
CA ARG A 55 -5.34 5.49 5.17
C ARG A 55 -4.10 5.90 4.39
N GLY A 56 -4.05 5.63 3.09
CA GLY A 56 -2.93 5.93 2.19
C GLY A 56 -2.41 7.37 2.28
N LYS A 57 -3.28 8.36 2.49
CA LYS A 57 -2.91 9.77 2.70
C LYS A 57 -2.00 10.02 3.92
N ARG A 58 -1.94 9.07 4.85
CA ARG A 58 -1.13 9.10 6.09
C ARG A 58 0.09 8.18 6.02
N THR A 59 0.32 7.52 4.88
CA THR A 59 1.42 6.57 4.70
C THR A 59 2.66 7.26 4.14
N LYS A 60 3.83 6.69 4.42
CA LYS A 60 5.12 7.11 3.88
C LYS A 60 5.90 5.87 3.44
N LYS A 61 6.80 6.04 2.47
CA LYS A 61 7.63 4.97 1.91
C LYS A 61 8.57 4.39 2.98
N GLU A 62 9.13 5.26 3.81
CA GLU A 62 10.14 4.95 4.81
C GLU A 62 9.53 4.34 6.09
N SER A 63 8.20 4.34 6.21
CA SER A 63 7.53 3.77 7.39
C SER A 63 7.50 2.26 7.30
N LYS A 64 7.96 1.59 8.36
CA LYS A 64 7.84 0.12 8.53
C LYS A 64 6.40 -0.38 8.38
N SER A 65 5.39 0.47 8.64
CA SER A 65 3.98 0.11 8.46
C SER A 65 3.60 -0.18 7.00
N SER A 66 4.39 0.32 6.04
CA SER A 66 4.22 0.13 4.60
C SER A 66 5.07 -1.01 4.03
N HIS A 67 5.86 -1.69 4.88
CA HIS A 67 6.85 -2.69 4.47
C HIS A 67 6.28 -4.09 4.68
N PHE A 68 6.28 -4.90 3.62
CA PHE A 68 5.72 -6.25 3.61
C PHE A 68 6.75 -7.24 3.10
N LEU A 69 6.75 -8.44 3.68
CA LEU A 69 7.55 -9.56 3.23
C LEU A 69 6.62 -10.57 2.53
N PRO A 70 6.70 -10.73 1.19
CA PRO A 70 5.94 -11.77 0.51
C PRO A 70 6.39 -13.14 0.98
N MET A 71 5.43 -14.01 1.29
CA MET A 71 5.70 -15.40 1.67
C MET A 71 5.10 -16.33 0.62
N ALA A 72 5.85 -17.37 0.24
CA ALA A 72 5.31 -18.42 -0.60
C ALA A 72 4.21 -19.18 0.15
N VAL A 73 3.15 -19.56 -0.56
CA VAL A 73 2.10 -20.43 -0.04
C VAL A 73 2.35 -21.82 -0.63
N SER A 74 2.51 -22.83 0.23
CA SER A 74 2.67 -24.24 -0.13
C SER A 74 1.33 -24.95 -0.28
#